data_AF-A0A0W0TKJ3-F1
#
_entry.id   AF-A0A0W0TKJ3-F1
#
_cell.length_a   1.000
_cell.length_b   1.000
_cell.length_c   1.000
_cell.angle_alpha   90.00
_cell.angle_beta   90.00
_cell.angle_gamma   90.00
#
_symmetry.space_group_name_H-M   'P 1'
#
loop_
_entity.id
_entity.type
_entity.pdbx_description
1 polymer ?
#
loop_
_entity_poly.entity_id
_entity_poly.type
_entity_poly.pdbx_seq_one_letter_code
_entity_poly.pdbx_strand_id
1 'polypeptide(L)'
;MTSHIDDTPSEPRSSFKERYQEVKPLTDTDKLIIELERQLKHVESKGKPGGMHEQKANVIRAAIDMLNGNGSLDDLRNTITENPRYNEATFRSTTESLVNRAITMQQDIESGMKPK
;
A
#
# COMPACT_ATOMS: atom_id res chain seq x y z
N MET A 1 -27.81 -65.25 -7.50
CA MET A 1 -28.98 -64.36 -7.35
C MET A 1 -29.01 -63.94 -5.89
N THR A 2 -28.84 -62.71 -5.44
CA THR A 2 -28.78 -61.37 -6.05
C THR A 2 -27.94 -60.45 -5.15
N SER A 3 -27.04 -59.72 -5.79
CA SER A 3 -26.48 -58.39 -5.51
C SER A 3 -26.45 -57.83 -4.08
N HIS A 4 -25.22 -57.57 -3.64
CA HIS A 4 -24.89 -56.54 -2.65
C HIS A 4 -25.33 -55.17 -3.18
N ILE A 5 -26.11 -54.44 -2.40
CA ILE A 5 -26.35 -53.01 -2.57
C ILE A 5 -25.49 -52.29 -1.54
N ASP A 6 -24.27 -51.97 -1.95
CA ASP A 6 -23.45 -50.92 -1.34
C ASP A 6 -23.87 -49.61 -2.02
N ASP A 7 -24.99 -49.04 -1.53
CA ASP A 7 -25.51 -47.75 -1.99
C ASP A 7 -25.10 -46.69 -0.96
N THR A 8 -23.78 -46.47 -0.86
CA THR A 8 -23.29 -45.20 -0.30
C THR A 8 -23.29 -44.20 -1.44
N PRO A 9 -24.13 -43.13 -1.40
CA PRO A 9 -23.90 -42.00 -2.26
C PRO A 9 -22.58 -41.37 -1.82
N SER A 10 -21.51 -41.70 -2.56
CA SER A 10 -20.27 -40.92 -2.55
C SER A 10 -20.64 -39.56 -3.12
N GLU A 11 -21.05 -38.64 -2.24
CA GLU A 11 -21.09 -37.22 -2.59
C GLU A 11 -19.74 -36.88 -3.23
N PRO A 12 -19.72 -36.32 -4.45
CA PRO A 12 -18.47 -35.82 -5.00
C PRO A 12 -18.01 -34.73 -4.02
N ARG A 13 -16.93 -35.01 -3.29
CA ARG A 13 -16.20 -34.03 -2.50
C ARG A 13 -15.83 -32.91 -3.46
N SER A 14 -16.69 -31.91 -3.53
CA SER A 14 -16.50 -30.71 -4.33
C SER A 14 -15.14 -30.16 -3.92
N SER A 15 -14.26 -30.14 -4.92
CA SER A 15 -12.85 -29.82 -4.83
C SER A 15 -12.65 -28.54 -4.02
N PHE A 16 -12.18 -28.68 -2.77
CA PHE A 16 -11.74 -27.57 -1.92
C PHE A 16 -10.45 -26.90 -2.45
N LYS A 17 -10.19 -27.02 -3.76
CA LYS A 17 -8.97 -26.63 -4.45
C LYS A 17 -9.15 -25.45 -5.39
N GLU A 18 -10.28 -24.75 -5.31
CA GLU A 18 -10.65 -23.67 -6.25
C GLU A 18 -10.78 -22.29 -5.61
N ARG A 19 -10.09 -22.02 -4.50
CA ARG A 19 -10.01 -20.65 -3.95
C ARG A 19 -8.62 -20.21 -3.46
N TYR A 20 -7.57 -20.93 -3.82
CA TYR A 20 -6.27 -20.26 -3.90
C TYR A 20 -6.24 -19.52 -5.24
N GLN A 21 -6.97 -18.40 -5.32
CA GLN A 21 -6.47 -17.34 -6.18
C GLN A 21 -5.05 -17.11 -5.68
N GLU A 22 -4.07 -17.42 -6.52
CA GLU A 22 -2.70 -16.95 -6.33
C GLU A 22 -2.78 -15.43 -6.18
N VAL A 23 -2.91 -14.97 -4.94
CA VAL A 23 -2.68 -13.58 -4.59
C VAL A 23 -1.22 -13.40 -4.92
N LYS A 24 -0.94 -12.83 -6.10
CA LYS A 24 0.41 -12.52 -6.53
C LYS A 24 1.10 -11.88 -5.33
N PRO A 25 2.28 -12.36 -4.91
CA PRO A 25 2.96 -11.80 -3.76
C PRO A 25 3.12 -10.30 -4.02
N LEU A 26 2.48 -9.49 -3.17
CA LEU A 26 2.58 -8.03 -3.24
C LEU A 26 4.07 -7.67 -3.17
N THR A 27 4.53 -6.86 -4.12
CA THR A 27 5.88 -6.33 -4.06
C THR A 27 6.03 -5.44 -2.83
N ASP A 28 7.26 -5.19 -2.38
CA ASP A 28 7.45 -4.29 -1.24
C ASP A 28 6.98 -2.85 -1.56
N THR A 29 6.98 -2.47 -2.85
CA THR A 29 6.39 -1.23 -3.34
C THR A 29 4.87 -1.24 -3.15
N ASP A 30 4.19 -2.32 -3.56
CA ASP A 30 2.73 -2.43 -3.40
C ASP A 30 2.31 -2.40 -1.94
N LYS A 31 3.07 -3.06 -1.05
CA LYS A 31 2.81 -3.01 0.40
C LYS A 31 2.94 -1.58 0.93
N LEU A 32 3.95 -0.84 0.48
CA LEU A 32 4.17 0.54 0.88
C LEU A 32 3.05 1.46 0.37
N ILE A 33 2.62 1.29 -0.88
CA ILE A 33 1.48 2.02 -1.46
C ILE A 33 0.22 1.77 -0.63
N ILE A 34 -0.11 0.51 -0.33
CA ILE A 34 -1.29 0.16 0.49
C ILE A 34 -1.23 0.83 1.87
N GLU A 35 -0.06 0.87 2.49
CA GLU A 35 0.11 1.51 3.80
C GLU A 35 -0.03 3.04 3.73
N LEU A 36 0.49 3.67 2.67
CA LEU A 36 0.30 5.09 2.38
C LEU A 36 -1.18 5.41 2.09
N GLU A 37 -1.88 4.61 1.29
CA GLU A 37 -3.31 4.78 1.01
C GLU A 37 -4.15 4.66 2.29
N ARG A 38 -3.81 3.71 3.17
CA ARG A 38 -4.46 3.56 4.47
C ARG A 38 -4.26 4.81 5.34
N GLN A 39 -3.06 5.38 5.32
CA GLN A 39 -2.76 6.64 6.00
C GLN A 39 -3.55 7.80 5.39
N LEU A 40 -3.57 7.91 4.06
CA LEU A 40 -4.28 8.96 3.34
C LEU A 40 -5.76 8.97 3.74
N LYS A 41 -6.42 7.82 3.66
CA LYS A 41 -7.83 7.66 4.05
C LYS A 41 -8.06 8.04 5.52
N HIS A 42 -7.14 7.70 6.41
CA HIS A 42 -7.24 8.08 7.82
C HIS A 42 -7.14 9.60 8.01
N VAL A 43 -6.21 10.25 7.31
CA VAL A 43 -5.98 11.69 7.40
C VAL A 43 -7.13 12.47 6.76
N GLU A 44 -7.60 12.06 5.59
CA GLU A 44 -8.75 12.67 4.91
C GLU A 44 -10.04 12.55 5.75
N SER A 45 -10.24 11.43 6.43
CA SER A 45 -11.40 11.27 7.34
C SER A 45 -11.39 12.20 8.55
N LYS A 46 -10.24 12.81 8.87
CA LYS A 46 -10.04 13.71 10.03
C LYS A 46 -9.70 15.15 9.62
N GLY A 47 -9.52 15.42 8.34
CA GLY A 47 -8.96 16.67 7.86
C GLY A 47 -9.98 17.80 7.79
N LYS A 48 -9.62 18.96 8.37
CA LYS A 48 -10.23 20.25 8.00
C LYS A 48 -9.39 20.87 6.87
N PRO A 49 -10.02 21.53 5.87
CA PRO A 49 -9.31 22.23 4.81
C PRO A 49 -8.41 23.33 5.39
N GLY A 50 -7.25 23.57 4.77
CA GLY A 50 -6.19 24.50 5.21
C GLY A 50 -5.35 24.02 6.39
N GLY A 51 -5.66 22.84 6.94
CA GLY A 51 -5.05 22.32 8.15
C GLY A 51 -3.81 21.47 7.90
N MET A 52 -3.11 21.18 8.99
CA MET A 52 -2.02 20.21 9.07
C MET A 52 -2.35 18.83 8.44
N HIS A 53 -3.61 18.39 8.54
CA HIS A 53 -4.09 17.16 7.92
C HIS A 53 -4.13 17.24 6.38
N GLU A 54 -4.45 18.40 5.81
CA GLU A 54 -4.40 18.60 4.36
C GLU A 54 -2.96 18.55 3.86
N GLN A 55 -2.06 19.28 4.52
CA GLN A 55 -0.64 19.24 4.21
C GLN A 55 -0.06 17.82 4.26
N LYS A 56 -0.51 17.04 5.25
CA LYS A 56 -0.19 15.62 5.38
C LYS A 56 -0.76 14.76 4.26
N ALA A 57 -2.01 14.98 3.88
CA ALA A 57 -2.62 14.28 2.75
C ALA A 57 -1.87 14.57 1.44
N ASN A 58 -1.46 15.82 1.21
CA ASN A 58 -0.71 16.22 0.02
C ASN A 58 0.62 15.46 -0.09
N VAL A 59 1.41 15.39 0.99
CA VAL A 59 2.68 14.66 1.00
C VAL A 59 2.46 13.15 0.80
N ILE A 60 1.42 12.57 1.41
CA ILE A 60 1.09 11.14 1.21
C ILE A 60 0.70 10.86 -0.24
N ARG A 61 -0.12 11.72 -0.87
CA ARG A 61 -0.49 11.58 -2.28
C ARG A 61 0.73 11.65 -3.19
N ALA A 62 1.60 12.65 -2.99
CA ALA A 62 2.83 12.77 -3.76
C ALA A 62 3.73 11.53 -3.63
N ALA A 63 3.81 10.92 -2.44
CA ALA A 63 4.57 9.69 -2.25
C ALA A 63 3.94 8.49 -2.99
N ILE A 64 2.62 8.37 -3.00
CA ILE A 64 1.89 7.34 -3.76
C ILE A 64 2.08 7.56 -5.27
N ASP A 65 1.96 8.80 -5.75
CA ASP A 65 2.13 9.15 -7.16
C ASP A 65 3.54 8.83 -7.65
N MET A 66 4.56 9.15 -6.85
CA MET A 66 5.95 8.76 -7.13
C MET A 66 6.11 7.23 -7.24
N LEU A 67 5.59 6.46 -6.27
CA LEU A 67 5.71 5.00 -6.28
C LEU A 67 4.93 4.33 -7.42
N ASN A 68 3.85 4.96 -7.89
CA ASN A 68 3.08 4.51 -9.06
C ASN A 68 3.69 4.95 -10.40
N GLY A 69 4.78 5.73 -10.40
CA GLY A 69 5.38 6.29 -11.61
C GLY A 69 4.58 7.44 -12.24
N ASN A 70 3.63 8.02 -11.51
CA ASN A 70 2.84 9.19 -11.91
C ASN A 70 3.49 10.52 -11.48
N GLY A 71 4.58 10.47 -10.71
CA GLY A 71 5.35 11.63 -10.27
C GLY A 71 6.83 11.29 -10.12
N SER A 72 7.65 12.30 -9.85
CA SER A 72 9.09 12.16 -9.64
C SER A 72 9.48 12.34 -8.17
N LEU A 73 10.70 11.93 -7.84
CA LEU A 73 11.28 12.19 -6.52
C LEU A 73 11.37 13.70 -6.21
N ASP A 74 11.63 14.52 -7.22
CA ASP A 74 11.65 15.98 -7.07
C ASP A 74 10.26 16.56 -6.78
N ASP A 75 9.19 16.01 -7.37
CA ASP A 75 7.82 16.42 -7.06
C ASP A 75 7.46 16.13 -5.60
N LEU A 76 7.88 14.97 -5.08
CA LEU A 76 7.71 14.64 -3.67
C LEU A 76 8.49 15.60 -2.76
N ARG A 77 9.74 15.92 -3.11
CA ARG A 77 10.56 16.88 -2.34
C ARG A 77 9.99 18.30 -2.34
N ASN A 78 9.49 18.74 -3.49
CA ASN A 78 8.80 20.03 -3.62
C ASN A 78 7.55 20.04 -2.75
N THR A 79 6.74 18.98 -2.83
CA THR A 79 5.53 18.83 -1.99
C THR A 79 5.87 18.87 -0.49
N ILE A 80 6.93 18.19 -0.05
CA ILE A 80 7.38 18.25 1.36
C ILE A 80 7.74 19.70 1.76
N THR A 81 8.45 20.41 0.89
CA THR A 81 8.89 21.80 1.13
C THR A 81 7.69 22.76 1.22
N GLU A 82 6.68 22.58 0.37
CA GLU A 82 5.44 23.38 0.36
C GLU A 82 4.50 23.06 1.53
N ASN A 83 4.67 21.89 2.16
CA ASN A 83 3.80 21.37 3.21
C ASN A 83 4.58 21.17 4.53
N PRO A 84 5.24 22.19 5.10
CA PRO A 84 6.17 22.03 6.23
C PRO A 84 5.52 21.48 7.51
N ARG A 85 4.19 21.56 7.62
CA ARG A 85 3.43 21.09 8.79
C ARG A 85 2.91 19.66 8.63
N TYR A 86 3.24 18.96 7.53
CA TYR A 86 2.78 17.60 7.29
C TYR A 86 3.16 16.61 8.42
N ASN A 87 4.25 16.90 9.14
CA ASN A 87 4.77 16.13 10.25
C ASN A 87 4.34 16.66 11.65
N GLU A 88 3.48 17.67 11.74
CA GLU A 88 3.02 18.18 13.05
C GLU A 88 1.87 17.33 13.63
N ALA A 89 1.24 16.47 12.81
CA ALA A 89 0.08 15.69 13.25
C ALA A 89 0.52 14.59 14.22
N THR A 90 -0.30 14.28 15.22
CA THR A 90 -0.06 13.36 16.35
C THR A 90 0.45 11.95 15.96
N PHE A 91 0.38 11.60 14.67
CA PHE A 91 1.00 10.43 14.04
C PHE A 91 2.42 10.70 13.52
N ARG A 92 3.19 11.51 14.26
CA ARG A 92 4.46 12.13 13.86
C ARG A 92 5.46 11.16 13.22
N SER A 93 5.48 9.90 13.66
CA SER A 93 6.49 8.92 13.28
C SER A 93 6.16 8.06 12.07
N THR A 94 4.87 7.78 11.80
CA THR A 94 4.54 6.78 10.77
C THR A 94 4.61 7.37 9.37
N THR A 95 4.11 8.58 9.15
CA THR A 95 4.04 9.16 7.81
C THR A 95 5.41 9.58 7.29
N GLU A 96 6.22 10.22 8.14
CA GLU A 96 7.59 10.56 7.79
C GLU A 96 8.40 9.29 7.48
N SER A 97 8.24 8.22 8.27
CA SER A 97 8.89 6.94 8.01
C SER A 97 8.47 6.32 6.67
N LEU A 98 7.17 6.33 6.34
CA LEU A 98 6.68 5.81 5.06
C LEU A 98 7.16 6.64 3.87
N VAL A 99 7.18 7.97 4.00
CA VAL A 99 7.68 8.89 2.97
C VAL A 99 9.19 8.71 2.78
N ASN A 100 9.96 8.61 3.86
CA ASN A 100 11.40 8.34 3.79
C ASN A 100 11.68 6.98 3.14
N ARG A 101 10.87 5.96 3.46
CA ARG A 101 10.99 4.63 2.83
C ARG A 101 10.68 4.68 1.33
N ALA A 102 9.70 5.49 0.93
CA ALA A 102 9.40 5.72 -0.49
C ALA A 102 10.57 6.38 -1.21
N ILE A 103 11.20 7.39 -0.59
CA ILE A 103 12.38 8.07 -1.13
C ILE A 103 13.55 7.09 -1.29
N THR A 104 13.90 6.33 -0.25
CA THR A 104 14.99 5.34 -0.32
C THR A 104 14.72 4.31 -1.41
N MET A 105 13.48 3.80 -1.51
CA MET A 105 13.13 2.79 -2.50
C MET A 105 13.25 3.31 -3.93
N GLN A 106 12.83 4.57 -4.19
CA GLN A 106 13.00 5.20 -5.50
C GLN A 106 14.48 5.42 -5.84
N GLN A 107 15.29 5.85 -4.86
CA GLN A 107 16.73 6.02 -5.04
C GLN A 107 17.44 4.69 -5.31
N ASP A 108 17.02 3.59 -4.68
CA ASP A 108 17.56 2.26 -4.91
C ASP A 108 17.21 1.76 -6.34
N ILE A 109 15.98 2.01 -6.79
CA ILE A 109 15.52 1.71 -8.16
C ILE A 109 16.35 2.50 -9.19
N GLU A 110 16.52 3.81 -8.99
CA GLU A 110 17.28 4.69 -9.88
C GLU A 110 18.78 4.37 -9.87
N SER A 111 19.33 3.95 -8.73
CA SER A 111 20.73 3.55 -8.59
C SER A 111 21.02 2.14 -9.09
N GLY A 112 19.99 1.38 -9.52
CA GLY A 112 20.12 -0.01 -9.94
C GLY A 112 20.56 -0.95 -8.81
N MET A 113 20.49 -0.50 -7.55
CA MET A 113 20.78 -1.33 -6.39
C MET A 113 19.54 -2.20 -6.14
N LYS A 114 19.64 -3.49 -6.47
CA LYS A 114 18.60 -4.45 -6.07
C LYS A 114 18.42 -4.40 -4.56
N PRO A 115 17.18 -4.27 -4.05
CA PRO A 115 16.93 -4.36 -2.61
C PRO A 115 17.43 -5.71 -2.10
N LYS A 116 18.14 -5.67 -0.98
CA LYS A 116 18.91 -6.79 -0.41
C LYS A 116 18.06 -7.65 0.52
#